data_AF-A0A519E9G0-F1
#
_entry.id   AF-A0A519E9G0-F1
#
_cell.length_a   1.000
_cell.length_b   1.000
_cell.length_c   1.000
_cell.angle_alpha   90.00
_cell.angle_beta   90.00
_cell.angle_gamma   90.00
#
_symmetry.space_group_name_H-M   'P 1'
#
loop_
_entity.id
_entity.type
_entity.pdbx_description
1 polymer ?
#
loop_
_entity_poly.entity_id
_entity_poly.type
_entity_poly.pdbx_seq_one_letter_code
_entity_poly.pdbx_strand_id
1 'polypeptide(L)'
;MRLHRRFLIAASIGSAVSVVPVTLFTSAIAGMYILDALDQGKRIWPAIYIVLLPSMVAVPIVTVAMVLVGLPVHWLLIRTHRASDLAYSLTGGLVGFAIPMVLVVISGSENGFFLSMLGLLSGAATGHAWWRAKPTVVK
;
A
#
# COMPACT_ATOMS: atom_id res chain seq x y z
N MET A 1 20.59 5.96 12.86
CA MET A 1 19.68 4.84 13.15
C MET A 1 18.17 5.15 13.17
N ARG A 2 17.69 6.39 13.38
CA ARG A 2 16.24 6.66 13.54
C ARG A 2 15.41 6.72 12.23
N LEU A 3 16.00 6.99 11.07
CA LEU A 3 15.25 7.16 9.81
C LEU A 3 14.78 5.83 9.20
N HIS A 4 15.65 4.81 9.12
CA HIS A 4 15.32 3.50 8.55
C HIS A 4 14.14 2.83 9.29
N ARG A 5 14.12 2.90 10.62
CA ARG A 5 13.00 2.36 11.41
C ARG A 5 11.67 3.06 11.10
N ARG A 6 11.67 4.38 10.90
CA ARG A 6 10.46 5.13 10.53
C ARG A 6 9.97 4.75 9.13
N PHE A 7 10.90 4.60 8.21
CA PHE A 7 10.62 4.16 6.86
C PHE A 7 9.96 2.79 6.85
N LEU A 8 10.53 1.82 7.56
CA LEU A 8 9.97 0.47 7.64
C LEU A 8 8.58 0.46 8.28
N ILE A 9 8.35 1.24 9.34
CA ILE A 9 7.03 1.31 10.00
C ILE A 9 5.99 1.96 9.08
N ALA A 10 6.32 3.06 8.41
CA ALA A 10 5.39 3.72 7.51
C ALA A 10 5.07 2.84 6.30
N ALA A 11 6.08 2.20 5.70
CA ALA A 11 5.90 1.28 4.59
C ALA A 11 5.08 0.06 4.98
N SER A 12 5.29 -0.50 6.19
CA SER A 12 4.54 -1.66 6.66
C SER A 12 3.09 -1.32 6.96
N ILE A 13 2.81 -0.19 7.62
CA ILE A 13 1.43 0.27 7.89
C ILE A 13 0.71 0.57 6.57
N GLY A 14 1.38 1.31 5.67
CA GLY A 14 0.87 1.60 4.34
C GLY A 14 0.47 0.36 3.56
N SER A 15 1.40 -0.60 3.49
CA SER A 15 1.17 -1.88 2.82
C SER A 15 0.09 -2.69 3.51
N ALA A 16 0.03 -2.71 4.85
CA ALA A 16 -1.00 -3.46 5.58
C ALA A 16 -2.42 -2.97 5.28
N VAL A 17 -2.63 -1.65 5.13
CA VAL A 17 -3.95 -1.08 4.83
C VAL A 17 -4.49 -1.54 3.48
N SER A 18 -3.64 -1.76 2.48
CA SER A 18 -4.04 -2.31 1.18
C SER A 18 -4.04 -3.84 1.16
N VAL A 19 -3.04 -4.48 1.76
CA VAL A 19 -2.88 -5.95 1.76
C VAL A 19 -3.98 -6.62 2.57
N VAL A 20 -4.35 -6.13 3.75
CA VAL A 20 -5.31 -6.83 4.63
C VAL A 20 -6.68 -7.04 3.94
N PRO A 21 -7.34 -6.01 3.37
CA PRO A 21 -8.61 -6.21 2.68
C PRO A 21 -8.50 -7.14 1.46
N VAL A 22 -7.44 -6.98 0.67
CA VAL A 22 -7.24 -7.79 -0.53
C VAL A 22 -6.95 -9.24 -0.16
N THR A 23 -6.10 -9.48 0.84
CA THR A 23 -5.78 -10.83 1.33
C THR A 23 -6.98 -11.52 1.94
N LEU A 24 -7.85 -10.81 2.67
CA LEU A 24 -9.11 -11.37 3.18
C LEU A 24 -10.02 -11.81 2.03
N PHE A 25 -10.16 -10.96 1.01
CA PHE A 25 -10.95 -11.28 -0.17
C PHE A 25 -10.37 -12.47 -0.95
N THR A 26 -9.05 -12.48 -1.20
CA THR A 26 -8.39 -13.58 -1.90
C THR A 26 -8.37 -14.86 -1.06
N SER A 27 -8.39 -14.79 0.26
CA SER A 27 -8.49 -15.97 1.13
C SER A 27 -9.85 -16.65 1.00
N ALA A 28 -10.94 -15.88 0.88
CA ALA A 28 -12.26 -16.44 0.61
C ALA A 28 -12.28 -17.17 -0.75
N ILE A 29 -11.66 -16.59 -1.77
CA ILE A 29 -11.50 -17.23 -3.09
C ILE A 29 -10.64 -18.48 -2.99
N ALA A 30 -9.48 -18.40 -2.33
CA ALA A 30 -8.58 -19.54 -2.14
C ALA A 30 -9.26 -20.69 -1.39
N GLY A 31 -10.14 -20.39 -0.43
CA GLY A 31 -10.97 -21.39 0.25
C GLY A 31 -11.84 -22.18 -0.71
N MET A 32 -12.50 -21.51 -1.67
CA MET A 32 -13.28 -22.19 -2.72
C MET A 32 -12.40 -23.10 -3.58
N TYR A 33 -11.20 -22.65 -3.95
CA TYR A 33 -10.24 -23.48 -4.70
C TYR A 33 -9.74 -24.71 -3.93
N ILE A 34 -9.60 -24.61 -2.61
CA ILE A 34 -9.20 -25.74 -1.75
C ILE A 34 -10.32 -26.77 -1.70
N LEU A 35 -11.58 -26.36 -1.57
CA LEU A 35 -12.74 -27.27 -1.60
C LEU A 35 -12.82 -28.01 -2.94
N ASP A 36 -12.70 -27.29 -4.06
CA ASP A 36 -12.64 -27.89 -5.40
C ASP A 36 -11.45 -28.84 -5.58
N ALA A 37 -10.31 -28.54 -4.96
CA ALA A 37 -9.12 -29.38 -5.02
C ALA A 37 -9.28 -30.68 -4.24
N LEU A 38 -10.01 -30.65 -3.12
CA LEU A 38 -10.36 -31.83 -2.33
C LEU A 38 -11.33 -32.74 -3.09
N ASP A 39 -12.32 -32.15 -3.77
CA ASP A 39 -13.32 -32.92 -4.53
C ASP A 39 -12.77 -33.50 -5.85
N GLN A 40 -11.84 -32.81 -6.51
CA GLN A 40 -11.34 -33.19 -7.84
C GLN A 40 -9.88 -33.67 -7.85
N GLY A 41 -9.23 -33.82 -6.69
CA GLY A 41 -7.82 -34.24 -6.59
C GLY A 41 -6.83 -33.26 -7.21
N LYS A 42 -7.18 -31.96 -7.31
CA LYS A 42 -6.34 -30.94 -7.94
C LYS A 42 -5.22 -30.48 -6.99
N ARG A 43 -4.20 -29.84 -7.57
CA ARG A 43 -3.06 -29.29 -6.85
C ARG A 43 -3.47 -28.07 -6.01
N ILE A 44 -3.00 -28.00 -4.77
CA ILE A 44 -3.31 -26.92 -3.79
C ILE A 44 -2.50 -25.63 -4.06
N TRP A 45 -1.42 -25.73 -4.84
CA TRP A 45 -0.51 -24.62 -5.15
C TRP A 45 -1.18 -23.30 -5.60
N PRO A 46 -2.21 -23.29 -6.47
CA PRO A 46 -2.87 -22.06 -6.89
C PRO A 46 -3.47 -21.27 -5.72
N ALA A 47 -4.01 -21.94 -4.70
CA ALA A 47 -4.59 -21.29 -3.53
C ALA A 47 -3.52 -20.54 -2.71
N ILE A 48 -2.32 -21.10 -2.59
CA ILE A 48 -1.19 -20.47 -1.89
C ILE A 48 -0.75 -19.20 -2.64
N TYR A 49 -0.61 -19.29 -3.96
CA TYR A 49 -0.26 -18.13 -4.78
C TYR A 49 -1.28 -17.01 -4.67
N ILE A 50 -2.58 -17.33 -4.72
CA ILE A 50 -3.68 -16.36 -4.60
C ILE A 50 -3.61 -15.57 -3.29
N VAL A 51 -3.24 -16.21 -2.18
CA VAL A 51 -3.15 -15.55 -0.86
C VAL A 51 -1.88 -14.69 -0.72
N LEU A 52 -0.75 -15.11 -1.31
CA LEU A 52 0.52 -14.40 -1.17
C LEU A 52 0.71 -13.25 -2.17
N LEU A 53 0.04 -13.32 -3.33
CA LEU A 53 0.19 -12.34 -4.42
C LEU A 53 0.00 -10.88 -3.97
N PRO A 54 -1.02 -10.53 -3.16
CA PRO A 54 -1.25 -9.15 -2.74
C PRO A 54 -0.05 -8.57 -1.98
N SER A 55 0.55 -9.34 -1.07
CA SER A 55 1.71 -8.93 -0.29
C SER A 55 2.96 -8.76 -1.18
N MET A 56 3.18 -9.71 -2.10
CA MET A 56 4.32 -9.68 -3.02
C MET A 56 4.28 -8.47 -3.97
N VAL A 57 3.10 -7.96 -4.29
CA VAL A 57 2.92 -6.82 -5.19
C VAL A 57 2.88 -5.50 -4.41
N ALA A 58 2.11 -5.40 -3.33
CA ALA A 58 1.90 -4.16 -2.61
C ALA A 58 3.16 -3.65 -1.91
N VAL A 59 3.91 -4.54 -1.23
CA VAL A 59 5.07 -4.14 -0.42
C VAL A 59 6.17 -3.49 -1.29
N PRO A 60 6.60 -4.07 -2.43
CA PRO A 60 7.57 -3.42 -3.30
C PRO A 60 7.06 -2.09 -3.87
N ILE A 61 5.81 -2.03 -4.31
CA ILE A 61 5.23 -0.81 -4.89
C ILE A 61 5.22 0.33 -3.86
N VAL A 62 4.72 0.08 -2.64
CA VAL A 62 4.70 1.09 -1.57
C VAL A 62 6.11 1.53 -1.20
N THR A 63 7.05 0.58 -1.12
CA THR A 63 8.45 0.86 -0.80
C THR A 63 9.09 1.75 -1.86
N VAL A 64 8.94 1.40 -3.15
CA VAL A 64 9.48 2.18 -4.26
C VAL A 64 8.83 3.57 -4.34
N ALA A 65 7.50 3.66 -4.17
CA ALA A 65 6.79 4.94 -4.14
C ALA A 65 7.27 5.84 -2.98
N MET A 66 7.52 5.27 -1.80
CA MET A 66 8.10 6.01 -0.68
C MET A 66 9.50 6.53 -0.99
N VAL A 67 10.34 5.76 -1.68
CA VAL A 67 11.70 6.20 -2.05
C VAL A 67 11.65 7.29 -3.12
N LEU A 68 10.89 7.06 -4.20
CA LEU A 68 10.86 7.95 -5.37
C LEU A 68 10.05 9.21 -5.15
N VAL A 69 8.98 9.15 -4.35
CA VAL A 69 8.05 10.27 -4.15
C VAL A 69 8.03 10.70 -2.70
N GLY A 70 7.92 9.76 -1.76
CA GLY A 70 7.79 10.05 -0.33
C GLY A 70 8.98 10.84 0.24
N LEU A 71 10.22 10.43 -0.04
CA LEU A 71 11.44 11.09 0.46
C LEU A 71 11.63 12.50 -0.14
N PRO A 72 11.52 12.72 -1.46
CA PRO A 72 11.59 14.07 -2.03
C PRO A 72 10.50 15.00 -1.51
N VAL A 73 9.25 14.52 -1.41
CA VAL A 73 8.14 15.29 -0.85
C VAL A 73 8.40 15.64 0.62
N HIS A 74 8.89 14.69 1.41
CA HIS A 74 9.24 14.92 2.81
C HIS A 74 10.27 16.05 2.95
N TRP A 75 11.33 16.02 2.13
CA TRP A 75 12.36 17.05 2.12
C TRP A 75 11.81 18.42 1.71
N LEU A 76 10.98 18.48 0.66
CA LEU A 76 10.34 19.71 0.20
C LEU A 76 9.41 20.30 1.26
N LEU A 77 8.60 19.49 1.94
CA LEU A 77 7.67 19.93 2.99
C LEU A 77 8.41 20.47 4.22
N ILE A 78 9.56 19.88 4.57
CA ILE A 78 10.41 20.41 5.64
C ILE A 78 11.01 21.75 5.22
N ARG A 79 11.59 21.82 4.01
CA ARG A 79 12.26 23.04 3.52
C ARG A 79 11.31 24.22 3.40
N THR A 80 10.04 23.96 3.10
CA THR A 80 8.99 25.00 2.97
C THR A 80 8.26 25.31 4.27
N HIS A 81 8.63 24.66 5.39
CA HIS A 81 7.93 24.78 6.68
C HIS A 81 6.42 24.48 6.63
N ARG A 82 5.96 23.71 5.62
CA ARG A 82 4.55 23.29 5.46
C ARG A 82 4.29 21.86 5.92
N ALA A 83 5.20 21.29 6.69
CA ALA A 83 5.08 19.93 7.18
C ALA A 83 3.95 19.83 8.22
N SER A 84 2.82 19.27 7.83
CA SER A 84 1.66 18.99 8.70
C SER A 84 1.13 17.59 8.45
N ASP A 85 0.47 16.97 9.44
CA ASP A 85 -0.12 15.63 9.30
C ASP A 85 -0.99 15.50 8.04
N LEU A 86 -1.87 16.48 7.83
CA LEU A 86 -2.76 16.56 6.68
C LEU A 86 -2.00 16.66 5.35
N ALA A 87 -0.87 17.39 5.29
CA ALA A 87 -0.07 17.46 4.07
C ALA A 87 0.57 16.11 3.72
N TYR A 88 1.03 15.33 4.70
CA TYR A 88 1.58 13.99 4.44
C TYR A 88 0.49 13.02 4.00
N SER A 89 -0.66 13.02 4.68
CA SER A 89 -1.80 12.15 4.36
C SER A 89 -2.39 12.46 2.97
N LEU A 90 -2.59 13.74 2.63
CA LEU A 90 -3.09 14.13 1.31
C LEU A 90 -2.09 13.80 0.20
N THR A 91 -0.81 14.12 0.39
CA THR A 91 0.19 13.84 -0.66
C THR A 91 0.34 12.32 -0.85
N GLY A 92 0.40 11.57 0.25
CA GLY A 92 0.44 10.12 0.20
C GLY A 92 -0.79 9.54 -0.49
N GLY A 93 -1.99 10.01 -0.15
CA GLY A 93 -3.24 9.54 -0.77
C GLY A 93 -3.35 9.89 -2.25
N LEU A 94 -2.97 11.11 -2.66
CA LEU A 94 -3.00 11.51 -4.07
C LEU A 94 -2.01 10.69 -4.91
N VAL A 95 -0.79 10.46 -4.40
CA VAL A 95 0.21 9.63 -5.08
C VAL A 95 -0.24 8.17 -5.13
N GLY A 96 -0.75 7.65 -4.01
CA GLY A 96 -1.29 6.31 -3.90
C GLY A 96 -2.50 6.07 -4.81
N PHE A 97 -3.31 7.09 -5.06
CA PHE A 97 -4.38 7.07 -6.06
C PHE A 97 -3.84 7.12 -7.50
N ALA A 98 -2.92 8.05 -7.76
CA ALA A 98 -2.46 8.35 -9.12
C ALA A 98 -1.71 7.18 -9.78
N ILE A 99 -0.84 6.48 -9.04
CA ILE A 99 -0.04 5.36 -9.57
C ILE A 99 -0.92 4.26 -10.18
N PRO A 100 -1.83 3.61 -9.43
CA PRO A 100 -2.74 2.62 -10.00
C PRO A 100 -3.70 3.23 -11.02
N MET A 101 -4.18 4.47 -10.82
CA MET A 101 -5.11 5.11 -11.75
C MET A 101 -4.51 5.28 -13.15
N VAL A 102 -3.22 5.59 -13.28
CA VAL A 102 -2.54 5.63 -14.58
C VAL A 102 -2.59 4.26 -15.27
N LEU A 103 -2.41 3.15 -14.53
CA LEU A 103 -2.52 1.81 -15.08
C LEU A 103 -3.96 1.47 -15.50
N VAL A 104 -4.96 1.92 -14.75
CA VAL A 104 -6.38 1.78 -15.12
C VAL A 104 -6.67 2.47 -16.45
N VAL A 105 -6.23 3.72 -16.59
CA VAL A 105 -6.43 4.50 -17.82
C VAL A 105 -5.73 3.86 -19.02
N ILE A 106 -4.50 3.37 -18.84
CA ILE A 106 -3.73 2.71 -19.91
C ILE A 106 -4.36 1.36 -20.31
N SER A 107 -4.83 0.59 -19.33
CA SER A 107 -5.42 -0.74 -19.59
C SER A 107 -6.86 -0.69 -20.11
N GLY A 108 -7.55 0.44 -19.96
CA GLY A 108 -8.98 0.56 -20.30
C GLY A 108 -9.90 -0.30 -19.43
N SER A 109 -9.39 -0.87 -18.32
CA SER A 109 -10.15 -1.81 -17.48
C SER A 109 -10.86 -1.11 -16.34
N GLU A 110 -12.20 -1.06 -16.40
CA GLU A 110 -13.05 -0.50 -15.32
C GLU A 110 -12.86 -1.19 -13.97
N ASN A 111 -12.45 -2.46 -13.97
CA ASN A 111 -12.23 -3.22 -12.73
C ASN A 111 -11.09 -2.67 -11.84
N GLY A 112 -10.22 -1.81 -12.40
CA GLY A 112 -9.07 -1.30 -11.67
C GLY A 112 -9.36 -0.07 -10.78
N PHE A 113 -10.53 0.57 -10.90
CA PHE A 113 -10.88 1.75 -10.10
C PHE A 113 -10.83 1.50 -8.60
N PHE A 114 -11.25 0.29 -8.17
CA PHE A 114 -11.19 -0.10 -6.76
C PHE A 114 -9.76 -0.15 -6.22
N LEU A 115 -8.79 -0.58 -7.05
CA LEU A 115 -7.37 -0.58 -6.68
C LEU A 115 -6.85 0.84 -6.48
N SER A 116 -7.33 1.81 -7.26
CA SER A 116 -6.98 3.22 -7.09
C SER A 116 -7.51 3.81 -5.78
N MET A 117 -8.73 3.44 -5.38
CA MET A 117 -9.28 3.83 -4.07
C MET A 117 -8.51 3.19 -2.91
N LEU A 118 -8.16 1.91 -3.02
CA LEU A 118 -7.28 1.26 -2.03
C LEU A 118 -5.91 1.93 -1.97
N GLY A 119 -5.35 2.31 -3.12
CA GLY A 119 -4.11 3.08 -3.22
C GLY A 119 -4.21 4.42 -2.52
N LEU A 120 -5.33 5.14 -2.66
CA LEU A 120 -5.60 6.39 -1.95
C LEU A 120 -5.55 6.20 -0.42
N LEU A 121 -6.27 5.21 0.09
CA LEU A 121 -6.33 4.94 1.53
C LEU A 121 -4.98 4.47 2.09
N SER A 122 -4.32 3.55 1.38
CA SER A 122 -3.00 3.04 1.73
C SER A 122 -1.94 4.15 1.71
N GLY A 123 -1.95 5.00 0.69
CA GLY A 123 -1.04 6.14 0.57
C GLY A 123 -1.27 7.16 1.69
N ALA A 124 -2.52 7.47 2.01
CA ALA A 124 -2.86 8.37 3.10
C ALA A 124 -2.41 7.82 4.47
N ALA A 125 -2.64 6.52 4.72
CA ALA A 125 -2.18 5.84 5.92
C ALA A 125 -0.65 5.82 6.02
N THR A 126 0.05 5.61 4.90
CA THR A 126 1.52 5.68 4.83
C THR A 126 2.03 7.05 5.24
N GLY A 127 1.45 8.11 4.68
CA GLY A 127 1.78 9.50 4.99
C GLY A 127 1.54 9.84 6.46
N HIS A 128 0.38 9.45 6.99
CA HIS A 128 0.02 9.62 8.39
C HIS A 128 1.00 8.90 9.33
N ALA A 129 1.29 7.62 9.04
CA ALA A 129 2.23 6.81 9.82
C ALA A 129 3.64 7.42 9.82
N TRP A 130 4.09 7.93 8.67
CA TRP A 130 5.37 8.63 8.57
C TRP A 130 5.41 9.90 9.42
N TRP A 131 4.33 10.70 9.41
CA TRP A 131 4.22 11.89 10.25
C TRP A 131 4.28 11.54 11.75
N ARG A 132 3.49 10.55 12.18
CA ARG A 132 3.45 10.09 13.58
C ARG A 132 4.75 9.45 14.05
N ALA A 133 5.51 8.83 13.16
CA ALA A 133 6.81 8.24 13.48
C ALA A 133 7.94 9.29 13.66
N LYS A 134 7.67 10.58 13.43
CA LYS A 134 8.60 11.65 13.79
C LYS A 134 8.73 11.71 15.31
N PRO A 135 9.96 11.78 15.86
CA PRO A 135 10.15 12.03 17.27
C PRO A 135 9.56 13.39 17.56
N THR A 136 8.69 13.43 18.55
CA THR A 136 8.33 14.65 19.26
C THR A 136 9.62 15.26 19.79
N VAL A 137 10.24 16.12 18.99
CA VAL A 137 11.15 17.11 19.55
C VAL A 137 10.23 18.06 20.29
N VAL A 138 10.23 17.88 21.60
CA VAL A 138 9.70 18.77 22.62
C VAL A 138 9.69 20.22 22.13
N LYS A 139 8.51 20.81 22.12
CA LYS A 139 8.35 22.21 22.53
C LYS A 139 7.44 22.19 23.74
#